data_AF-A0A840P5E4-F1
#
_entry.id   AF-A0A840P5E4-F1
#
_cell.length_a   1.000
_cell.length_b   1.000
_cell.length_c   1.000
_cell.angle_alpha   90.00
_cell.angle_beta   90.00
_cell.angle_gamma   90.00
#
_symmetry.space_group_name_H-M   'P 1'
#
loop_
_entity.id
_entity.type
_entity.pdbx_description
1 polymer ?
#
loop_
_entity_poly.entity_id
_entity_poly.type
_entity_poly.pdbx_seq_one_letter_code
_entity_poly.pdbx_strand_id
1 'polypeptide(L)'
;MAFPRFPGTTRVGRVLGLPLVVEARTALPARELGPLLNDAFRWLRRMEDAPDARLGEVLERLSRGLSTAGVVDHRVDAGNAVRVRGSARPGERWRIGVRDPRTGAVRKMLFAHDLAVATAGGLSSVESVTVVGPDLAAAEAHAGEIAAMPLLPARRYAARLGAEGPYQVLLVDAERRAVSTPGLARYAPTAWARRMAG
;
A
#
# COMPACT_ATOMS: atom_id res chain seq x y z
N MET A 1 33.95 -2.42 -5.92
CA MET A 1 33.02 -2.85 -6.99
C MET A 1 31.74 -2.03 -6.83
N ALA A 2 31.47 -1.09 -7.74
CA ALA A 2 30.27 -0.25 -7.64
C ALA A 2 29.06 -1.06 -8.12
N PHE A 3 28.08 -1.30 -7.25
CA PHE A 3 26.81 -1.85 -7.69
C PHE A 3 26.20 -0.88 -8.72
N PRO A 4 25.73 -1.35 -9.89
CA PRO A 4 25.04 -0.49 -10.83
C PRO A 4 23.88 0.18 -10.09
N ARG A 5 23.88 1.51 -10.07
CA ARG A 5 22.84 2.30 -9.43
C ARG A 5 21.56 2.04 -10.21
N PHE A 6 20.68 1.20 -9.66
CA PHE A 6 19.43 0.83 -10.32
C PHE A 6 18.65 2.12 -10.64
N PRO A 7 18.43 2.46 -11.91
CA PRO A 7 17.78 3.71 -12.26
C PRO A 7 16.38 3.73 -11.63
N GLY A 8 16.01 4.89 -11.10
CA GLY A 8 14.66 5.06 -10.60
C GLY A 8 14.17 6.47 -10.82
N THR A 9 12.86 6.62 -10.91
CA THR A 9 12.19 7.90 -11.03
C THR A 9 11.09 7.97 -10.01
N THR A 10 10.95 9.12 -9.39
CA THR A 10 9.82 9.45 -8.53
C THR A 10 8.99 10.50 -9.22
N ARG A 11 7.69 10.25 -9.35
CA ARG A 11 6.71 11.20 -9.85
C ARG A 11 5.68 11.45 -8.75
N VAL A 12 5.37 12.72 -8.53
CA VAL A 12 4.35 13.15 -7.58
C VAL A 12 3.20 13.80 -8.34
N GLY A 13 1.98 13.58 -7.88
CA GLY A 13 0.80 14.26 -8.37
C GLY A 13 -0.38 14.01 -7.45
N ARG A 14 -1.57 13.89 -8.03
CA ARG A 14 -2.81 13.66 -7.29
C ARG A 14 -3.69 12.62 -7.98
N VAL A 15 -4.57 12.01 -7.21
CA VAL A 15 -5.61 11.08 -7.65
C VAL A 15 -6.78 11.18 -6.69
N LEU A 16 -7.99 11.41 -7.20
CA LEU A 16 -9.21 11.58 -6.39
C LEU A 16 -9.00 12.62 -5.26
N GLY A 17 -8.31 13.72 -5.58
CA GLY A 17 -7.98 14.79 -4.62
C GLY A 17 -6.83 14.46 -3.63
N LEU A 18 -6.38 13.21 -3.53
CA LEU A 18 -5.33 12.77 -2.62
C LEU A 18 -3.93 12.92 -3.24
N PRO A 19 -2.89 13.23 -2.45
CA PRO A 19 -1.50 13.18 -2.92
C PRO A 19 -1.14 11.78 -3.38
N LEU A 20 -0.47 11.67 -4.54
CA LEU A 20 0.01 10.41 -5.10
C LEU A 20 1.51 10.47 -5.35
N VAL A 21 2.23 9.46 -4.88
CA VAL A 21 3.64 9.22 -5.23
C VAL A 21 3.74 7.92 -6.01
N VAL A 22 4.39 7.98 -7.16
CA VAL A 22 4.78 6.80 -7.95
C VAL A 22 6.30 6.75 -7.99
N GLU A 23 6.87 5.71 -7.39
CA GLU A 23 8.29 5.38 -7.53
C GLU A 23 8.42 4.21 -8.50
N ALA A 24 9.18 4.37 -9.57
CA ALA A 24 9.53 3.33 -10.51
C ALA A 24 11.02 2.98 -10.40
N ARG A 25 11.35 1.70 -10.38
CA ARG A 25 12.71 1.16 -10.48
C ARG A 25 12.74 0.35 -11.77
N THR A 26 13.45 0.81 -12.77
CA THR A 26 13.37 0.16 -14.09
C THR A 26 14.60 0.46 -14.93
N ALA A 27 14.91 -0.45 -15.84
CA ALA A 27 15.92 -0.27 -16.87
C ALA A 27 15.38 0.50 -18.09
N LEU A 28 14.08 0.82 -18.14
CA LEU A 28 13.51 1.59 -19.24
C LEU A 28 14.24 2.94 -19.40
N PRO A 29 14.61 3.32 -20.64
CA PRO A 29 15.19 4.62 -20.91
C PRO A 29 14.28 5.78 -20.49
N ALA A 30 14.85 6.88 -20.02
CA ALA A 30 14.09 8.05 -19.57
C ALA A 30 13.14 8.62 -20.65
N ARG A 31 13.52 8.52 -21.93
CA ARG A 31 12.71 8.92 -23.09
C ARG A 31 11.42 8.11 -23.25
N GLU A 32 11.37 6.90 -22.71
CA GLU A 32 10.19 6.02 -22.74
C GLU A 32 9.41 6.12 -21.43
N LEU A 33 10.12 6.14 -20.29
CA LEU A 33 9.50 6.23 -18.96
C LEU A 33 8.76 7.55 -18.74
N GLY A 34 9.31 8.67 -19.21
CA GLY A 34 8.70 10.00 -19.06
C GLY A 34 7.30 10.11 -19.69
N PRO A 35 7.17 9.83 -21.00
CA PRO A 35 5.87 9.80 -21.68
C PRO A 35 4.87 8.82 -21.04
N LEU A 36 5.32 7.61 -20.70
CA LEU A 36 4.49 6.60 -20.03
C LEU A 36 3.90 7.13 -18.72
N LEU A 37 4.72 7.73 -17.86
CA LEU A 37 4.24 8.34 -16.61
C LEU A 37 3.32 9.54 -16.89
N ASN A 38 3.60 10.36 -17.91
CA ASN A 38 2.72 11.46 -18.27
C ASN A 38 1.32 10.98 -18.70
N ASP A 39 1.26 9.92 -19.50
CA ASP A 39 0.01 9.31 -19.96
C ASP A 39 -0.75 8.65 -18.81
N ALA A 40 -0.04 7.96 -17.92
CA ALA A 40 -0.63 7.40 -16.70
C ALA A 40 -1.27 8.49 -15.83
N PHE A 41 -0.57 9.61 -15.59
CA PHE A 41 -1.12 10.72 -14.81
C PHE A 41 -2.24 11.47 -15.57
N ARG A 42 -2.23 11.50 -16.90
CA ARG A 42 -3.36 12.02 -17.69
C ARG A 42 -4.58 11.12 -17.56
N TRP A 43 -4.40 9.81 -17.54
CA TRP A 43 -5.46 8.85 -17.28
C TRP A 43 -6.02 9.01 -15.85
N LEU A 44 -5.17 9.17 -14.84
CA LEU A 44 -5.60 9.40 -13.45
C LEU A 44 -6.50 10.62 -13.31
N ARG A 45 -6.16 11.75 -13.95
CA ARG A 45 -7.00 12.96 -13.92
C ARG A 45 -8.40 12.70 -14.48
N ARG A 46 -8.53 11.90 -15.54
CA ARG A 46 -9.85 11.52 -16.08
C ARG A 46 -10.66 10.63 -15.12
N MET A 47 -10.01 9.96 -14.18
CA MET A 47 -10.72 9.17 -13.16
C MET A 47 -11.26 10.04 -12.02
N GLU A 48 -10.81 11.29 -11.87
CA GLU A 48 -11.37 12.21 -10.86
C GLU A 48 -12.80 12.61 -11.18
N ASP A 49 -13.20 12.57 -12.45
CA ASP A 49 -14.57 12.85 -12.90
C ASP A 49 -15.48 11.61 -12.90
N ALA A 50 -14.97 10.43 -12.54
CA ALA A 50 -15.74 9.20 -12.55
C ALA A 50 -16.54 9.04 -11.23
N PRO A 51 -17.88 8.95 -11.29
CA PRO A 51 -18.75 9.08 -10.11
C PRO A 51 -18.59 7.98 -9.05
N ASP A 52 -18.03 6.82 -9.43
CA ASP A 52 -17.87 5.66 -8.54
C ASP A 52 -16.40 5.23 -8.40
N ALA A 53 -15.44 6.08 -8.77
CA ALA A 53 -14.04 5.72 -8.71
C ALA A 53 -13.57 5.48 -7.28
N ARG A 54 -13.21 4.23 -6.97
CA ARG A 54 -12.59 3.85 -5.70
C ARG A 54 -11.08 3.91 -5.82
N LEU A 55 -10.42 4.49 -4.82
CA LEU A 55 -8.98 4.68 -4.84
C LEU A 55 -8.23 3.36 -5.04
N GLY A 56 -8.58 2.31 -4.32
CA GLY A 56 -7.93 1.00 -4.43
C GLY A 56 -8.03 0.40 -5.83
N GLU A 57 -9.20 0.51 -6.48
CA GLU A 57 -9.39 0.05 -7.86
C GLU A 57 -8.56 0.85 -8.87
N VAL A 58 -8.58 2.18 -8.75
CA VAL A 58 -7.82 3.09 -9.60
C VAL A 58 -6.33 2.82 -9.48
N LEU A 59 -5.81 2.68 -8.25
CA LEU A 59 -4.39 2.42 -8.01
C LEU A 59 -3.97 1.01 -8.41
N GLU A 60 -4.82 -0.01 -8.25
CA GLU A 60 -4.53 -1.37 -8.73
C GLU A 60 -4.48 -1.39 -10.26
N ARG A 61 -5.37 -0.66 -10.94
CA ARG A 61 -5.35 -0.53 -12.40
C ARG A 61 -4.13 0.24 -12.89
N LEU A 62 -3.73 1.31 -12.21
CA LEU A 62 -2.47 2.02 -12.47
C LEU A 62 -1.28 1.07 -12.36
N SER A 63 -1.17 0.36 -11.25
CA SER A 63 -0.09 -0.60 -10.96
C SER A 63 0.00 -1.69 -12.03
N ARG A 64 -1.14 -2.25 -12.46
CA ARG A 64 -1.18 -3.20 -13.59
C ARG A 64 -0.73 -2.56 -14.89
N GLY A 65 -1.18 -1.35 -15.21
CA GLY A 65 -0.77 -0.63 -16.41
C GLY A 65 0.74 -0.39 -16.47
N LEU A 66 1.36 0.01 -15.35
CA LEU A 66 2.81 0.14 -15.22
C LEU A 66 3.52 -1.20 -15.47
N SER A 67 3.03 -2.28 -14.86
CA SER A 67 3.59 -3.63 -15.01
C SER A 67 3.56 -4.10 -16.47
N THR A 68 2.41 -3.93 -17.14
CA THR A 68 2.22 -4.29 -18.56
C THR A 68 3.16 -3.49 -19.47
N ALA A 69 3.48 -2.26 -19.08
CA ALA A 69 4.40 -1.40 -19.83
C ALA A 69 5.89 -1.63 -19.47
N GLY A 70 6.23 -2.67 -18.72
CA GLY A 70 7.61 -3.05 -18.39
C GLY A 70 8.19 -2.37 -17.14
N VAL A 71 7.39 -1.56 -16.44
CA VAL A 71 7.74 -1.02 -15.12
C VAL A 71 7.25 -2.02 -14.06
N VAL A 72 7.98 -3.11 -13.86
CA VAL A 72 7.57 -4.23 -12.97
C VAL A 72 7.97 -4.04 -11.51
N ASP A 73 8.98 -3.21 -11.25
CA ASP A 73 9.38 -2.82 -9.91
C ASP A 73 8.91 -1.38 -9.63
N HIS A 74 7.81 -1.24 -8.90
CA HIS A 74 7.26 0.07 -8.57
C HIS A 74 6.52 0.09 -7.25
N ARG A 75 6.35 1.32 -6.75
CA ARG A 75 5.49 1.66 -5.62
C ARG A 75 4.54 2.77 -6.05
N VAL A 76 3.26 2.58 -5.78
CA VAL A 76 2.20 3.58 -5.90
C VAL A 76 1.68 3.84 -4.49
N ASP A 77 1.71 5.09 -4.02
CA ASP A 77 1.41 5.46 -2.65
C ASP A 77 0.52 6.70 -2.60
N ALA A 78 -0.69 6.54 -2.08
CA ALA A 78 -1.66 7.61 -1.83
C ALA A 78 -1.87 7.88 -0.33
N GLY A 79 -0.90 7.53 0.51
CA GLY A 79 -0.91 7.73 1.96
C GLY A 79 -1.62 6.63 2.73
N ASN A 80 -2.93 6.45 2.51
CA ASN A 80 -3.73 5.41 3.14
C ASN A 80 -3.87 4.15 2.29
N ALA A 81 -3.57 4.23 1.00
CA ALA A 81 -3.57 3.12 0.06
C ALA A 81 -2.21 3.04 -0.64
N VAL A 82 -1.56 1.89 -0.56
CA VAL A 82 -0.23 1.64 -1.12
C VAL A 82 -0.23 0.33 -1.89
N ARG A 83 0.36 0.35 -3.08
CA ARG A 83 0.63 -0.84 -3.88
C ARG A 83 2.11 -0.90 -4.22
N VAL A 84 2.78 -2.01 -3.89
CA VAL A 84 4.18 -2.26 -4.30
C VAL A 84 4.28 -3.52 -5.14
N ARG A 85 5.07 -3.51 -6.21
CA ARG A 85 5.39 -4.66 -7.05
C ARG A 85 6.90 -4.78 -7.18
N GLY A 86 7.40 -6.01 -7.33
CA GLY A 86 8.81 -6.25 -7.58
C GLY A 86 9.72 -5.86 -6.40
N SER A 87 10.82 -5.17 -6.65
CA SER A 87 11.85 -4.89 -5.64
C SER A 87 12.31 -3.43 -5.64
N ALA A 88 12.60 -2.89 -4.46
CA ALA A 88 13.13 -1.51 -4.36
C ALA A 88 14.54 -1.40 -4.96
N ARG A 89 15.29 -2.51 -4.92
CA ARG A 89 16.58 -2.79 -5.57
C ARG A 89 16.65 -4.30 -5.83
N PRO A 90 17.59 -4.82 -6.64
CA PRO A 90 17.72 -6.27 -6.84
C PRO A 90 17.69 -7.05 -5.53
N GLY A 91 16.64 -7.87 -5.33
CA GLY A 91 16.43 -8.67 -4.12
C GLY A 91 15.98 -7.91 -2.86
N GLU A 92 15.95 -6.57 -2.87
CA GLU A 92 15.50 -5.78 -1.72
C GLU A 92 13.99 -5.54 -1.74
N ARG A 93 13.32 -5.92 -0.65
CA ARG A 93 11.89 -5.64 -0.43
C ARG A 93 11.62 -4.14 -0.34
N TRP A 94 10.47 -3.71 -0.85
CA TRP A 94 9.95 -2.37 -0.61
C TRP A 94 9.68 -2.14 0.87
N ARG A 95 9.99 -0.93 1.34
CA ARG A 95 9.74 -0.47 2.70
C ARG A 95 8.47 0.38 2.72
N ILE A 96 7.45 -0.07 3.44
CA ILE A 96 6.11 0.53 3.45
C ILE A 96 5.80 0.98 4.89
N GLY A 97 5.44 2.24 5.07
CA GLY A 97 4.99 2.77 6.36
C GLY A 97 3.47 2.66 6.47
N VAL A 98 2.98 1.92 7.46
CA VAL A 98 1.57 1.95 7.86
C VAL A 98 1.36 3.20 8.70
N ARG A 99 0.57 4.13 8.16
CA ARG A 99 0.30 5.42 8.77
C ARG A 99 -0.97 5.37 9.59
N ASP A 100 -0.93 6.04 10.72
CA ASP A 100 -2.13 6.42 11.44
C ASP A 100 -2.94 7.39 10.56
N PRO A 101 -4.20 7.07 10.21
CA PRO A 101 -4.99 7.90 9.31
C PRO A 101 -5.36 9.28 9.91
N ARG A 102 -5.27 9.45 11.24
CA ARG A 102 -5.61 10.70 11.93
C ARG A 102 -4.41 11.65 12.05
N THR A 103 -3.23 11.09 12.32
CA THR A 103 -2.01 11.88 12.59
C THR A 103 -1.00 11.86 11.44
N GLY A 104 -1.12 10.92 10.51
CA GLY A 104 -0.14 10.68 9.44
C GLY A 104 1.17 10.04 9.93
N ALA A 105 1.33 9.84 11.24
CA ALA A 105 2.51 9.23 11.84
C ALA A 105 2.63 7.76 11.44
N VAL A 106 3.85 7.30 11.18
CA VAL A 106 4.09 5.90 10.84
C VAL A 106 4.06 5.06 12.11
N ARG A 107 3.07 4.18 12.25
CA ARG A 107 2.93 3.27 13.39
C ARG A 107 3.65 1.94 13.20
N LYS A 108 3.80 1.47 11.96
CA LYS A 108 4.44 0.20 11.67
C LYS A 108 5.15 0.22 10.33
N MET A 109 6.27 -0.48 10.23
CA MET A 109 7.00 -0.70 8.99
C MET A 109 6.74 -2.11 8.48
N LEU A 110 6.36 -2.21 7.20
CA LEU A 110 6.18 -3.46 6.47
C LEU A 110 7.20 -3.57 5.34
N PHE A 111 7.58 -4.80 5.01
CA PHE A 111 8.55 -5.10 3.96
C PHE A 111 8.03 -6.21 3.05
N ALA A 112 7.88 -5.92 1.76
CA ALA A 112 7.39 -6.87 0.78
C ALA A 112 7.91 -6.59 -0.64
N HIS A 113 7.91 -7.62 -1.48
CA HIS A 113 8.11 -7.44 -2.92
C HIS A 113 6.79 -7.08 -3.62
N ASP A 114 5.75 -7.84 -3.28
CA ASP A 114 4.42 -7.66 -3.80
C ASP A 114 3.43 -7.55 -2.63
N LEU A 115 2.84 -6.37 -2.46
CA LEU A 115 1.86 -6.12 -1.40
C LEU A 115 0.96 -4.93 -1.73
N ALA A 116 -0.32 -5.09 -1.45
CA ALA A 116 -1.27 -4.01 -1.27
C ALA A 116 -1.49 -3.74 0.22
N VAL A 117 -1.60 -2.47 0.59
CA VAL A 117 -1.85 -2.00 1.95
C VAL A 117 -2.94 -0.93 1.88
N ALA A 118 -4.06 -1.13 2.54
CA ALA A 118 -5.12 -0.15 2.67
C ALA A 118 -5.41 0.14 4.14
N THR A 119 -5.57 1.41 4.50
CA THR A 119 -5.87 1.85 5.86
C THR A 119 -7.13 2.70 5.88
N ALA A 120 -8.08 2.30 6.71
CA ALA A 120 -9.30 3.05 6.98
C ALA A 120 -9.27 3.58 8.43
N GLY A 121 -9.77 4.79 8.63
CA GLY A 121 -10.14 5.27 9.96
C GLY A 121 -11.45 4.61 10.38
N GLY A 122 -11.57 4.24 11.66
CA GLY A 122 -12.82 3.69 12.17
C GLY A 122 -13.83 4.77 12.54
N LEU A 123 -15.12 4.38 12.54
CA LEU A 123 -16.25 5.25 12.86
C LEU A 123 -16.79 5.01 14.28
N SER A 124 -16.18 4.10 15.05
CA SER A 124 -16.70 3.64 16.35
C SER A 124 -15.57 3.27 17.33
N SER A 125 -15.73 2.20 18.11
CA SER A 125 -14.74 1.58 19.02
C SER A 125 -13.43 1.13 18.35
N VAL A 126 -13.34 1.19 17.02
CA VAL A 126 -12.12 0.97 16.24
C VAL A 126 -11.58 2.34 15.84
N GLU A 127 -10.31 2.64 16.16
CA GLU A 127 -9.64 3.89 15.75
C GLU A 127 -9.18 3.80 14.28
N SER A 128 -8.56 2.68 13.91
CA SER A 128 -8.12 2.44 12.53
C SER A 128 -7.96 0.96 12.22
N VAL A 129 -8.06 0.64 10.94
CA VAL A 129 -7.84 -0.70 10.40
C VAL A 129 -6.90 -0.60 9.21
N THR A 130 -5.83 -1.38 9.23
CA THR A 130 -4.99 -1.63 8.07
C THR A 130 -5.18 -3.07 7.61
N VAL A 131 -5.52 -3.26 6.35
CA VAL A 131 -5.57 -4.57 5.69
C VAL A 131 -4.46 -4.63 4.66
N VAL A 132 -3.74 -5.75 4.63
CA VAL A 132 -2.71 -6.02 3.64
C VAL A 132 -3.01 -7.30 2.89
N GLY A 133 -2.68 -7.36 1.60
CA GLY A 133 -2.96 -8.53 0.77
C GLY A 133 -2.49 -8.37 -0.67
N PRO A 134 -2.91 -9.26 -1.58
CA PRO A 134 -2.45 -9.27 -2.98
C PRO A 134 -3.13 -8.22 -3.87
N ASP A 135 -4.32 -7.76 -3.50
CA ASP A 135 -5.14 -6.83 -4.29
C ASP A 135 -5.58 -5.64 -3.43
N LEU A 136 -5.35 -4.43 -3.94
CA LEU A 136 -5.60 -3.20 -3.19
C LEU A 136 -7.08 -2.85 -3.10
N ALA A 137 -7.88 -3.12 -4.12
CA ALA A 137 -9.31 -2.84 -4.09
C ALA A 137 -10.00 -3.70 -3.01
N ALA A 138 -9.71 -4.99 -2.98
CA ALA A 138 -10.21 -5.90 -1.94
C ALA A 138 -9.67 -5.55 -0.54
N ALA A 139 -8.39 -5.19 -0.42
CA ALA A 139 -7.84 -4.74 0.87
C ALA A 139 -8.56 -3.49 1.39
N GLU A 140 -8.85 -2.53 0.51
CA GLU A 140 -9.61 -1.31 0.85
C GLU A 140 -11.04 -1.63 1.28
N ALA A 141 -11.73 -2.53 0.56
CA ALA A 141 -13.07 -2.98 0.91
C ALA A 141 -13.10 -3.62 2.31
N HIS A 142 -12.22 -4.58 2.58
CA HIS A 142 -12.12 -5.21 3.90
C HIS A 142 -11.78 -4.20 5.00
N ALA A 143 -10.88 -3.24 4.75
CA ALA A 143 -10.53 -2.22 5.73
C ALA A 143 -11.75 -1.36 6.09
N GLY A 144 -12.53 -0.93 5.10
CA GLY A 144 -13.75 -0.16 5.30
C GLY A 144 -14.83 -0.94 6.05
N GLU A 145 -15.05 -2.21 5.70
CA GLU A 145 -16.01 -3.08 6.39
C GLU A 145 -15.66 -3.23 7.88
N ILE A 146 -14.42 -3.60 8.19
CA ILE A 146 -13.97 -3.79 9.57
C ILE A 146 -14.03 -2.46 10.35
N ALA A 147 -13.68 -1.34 9.71
CA ALA A 147 -13.70 0.00 10.31
C ALA A 147 -15.10 0.49 10.69
N ALA A 148 -16.14 0.01 10.00
CA ALA A 148 -17.53 0.31 10.29
C ALA A 148 -18.13 -0.57 11.40
N MET A 149 -17.46 -1.65 11.79
CA MET A 149 -17.94 -2.58 12.82
C MET A 149 -17.60 -2.12 14.24
N PRO A 150 -18.41 -2.50 15.24
CA PRO A 150 -17.98 -2.49 16.64
C PRO A 150 -16.78 -3.44 16.86
N LEU A 151 -15.97 -3.17 17.88
CA LEU A 151 -14.67 -3.82 18.09
C LEU A 151 -14.72 -5.35 18.15
N LEU A 152 -15.71 -5.93 18.83
CA LEU A 152 -15.79 -7.39 18.97
C LEU A 152 -16.11 -8.09 17.63
N PRO A 153 -17.17 -7.70 16.88
CA PRO A 153 -17.38 -8.15 15.51
C PRO A 153 -16.18 -7.91 14.59
N ALA A 154 -15.56 -6.72 14.66
CA ALA A 154 -14.39 -6.36 13.87
C ALA A 154 -13.22 -7.35 14.09
N ARG A 155 -12.93 -7.68 15.36
CA ARG A 155 -11.87 -8.65 15.71
C ARG A 155 -12.18 -10.06 15.20
N ARG A 156 -13.44 -10.50 15.29
CA ARG A 156 -13.87 -11.81 14.77
C ARG A 156 -13.75 -11.88 13.25
N TYR A 157 -14.16 -10.83 12.55
CA TYR A 157 -14.00 -10.73 11.10
C TYR A 157 -12.53 -10.76 10.71
N ALA A 158 -11.69 -9.93 11.35
CA ALA A 158 -10.25 -9.87 11.09
C ALA A 158 -9.57 -11.23 11.31
N ALA A 159 -9.91 -11.94 12.38
CA ALA A 159 -9.37 -13.27 12.67
C ALA A 159 -9.73 -14.28 11.57
N ARG A 160 -10.99 -14.27 11.11
CA ARG A 160 -11.45 -15.16 10.04
C ARG A 160 -10.76 -14.85 8.71
N LEU A 161 -10.74 -13.58 8.31
CA LEU A 161 -10.07 -13.11 7.11
C LEU A 161 -8.59 -13.53 7.08
N GLY A 162 -7.91 -13.41 8.24
CA GLY A 162 -6.51 -13.81 8.39
C GLY A 162 -6.24 -15.31 8.38
N ALA A 163 -7.24 -16.12 8.71
CA ALA A 163 -7.14 -17.59 8.75
C ALA A 163 -7.51 -18.24 7.42
N GLU A 164 -8.49 -17.69 6.71
CA GLU A 164 -9.06 -18.29 5.49
C GLU A 164 -8.40 -17.78 4.20
N GLY A 165 -7.72 -16.64 4.25
CA GLY A 165 -7.31 -15.92 3.04
C GLY A 165 -5.92 -15.31 3.07
N PRO A 166 -5.52 -14.67 1.95
CA PRO A 166 -4.21 -14.05 1.82
C PRO A 166 -4.13 -12.70 2.55
N TYR A 167 -5.25 -12.16 3.02
CA TYR A 167 -5.31 -10.86 3.67
C TYR A 167 -4.94 -10.94 5.14
N GLN A 168 -4.27 -9.93 5.66
CA GLN A 168 -3.87 -9.84 7.06
C GLN A 168 -4.21 -8.44 7.59
N VAL A 169 -4.56 -8.37 8.87
CA VAL A 169 -5.15 -7.16 9.47
C VAL A 169 -4.30 -6.67 10.62
N LEU A 170 -4.17 -5.35 10.73
CA LEU A 170 -3.77 -4.61 11.92
C LEU A 170 -4.95 -3.72 12.31
N LEU A 171 -5.54 -3.98 13.47
CA LEU A 171 -6.63 -3.20 14.05
C LEU A 171 -6.09 -2.41 15.24
N VAL A 172 -6.46 -1.14 15.33
CA VAL A 172 -6.19 -0.27 16.47
C VAL A 172 -7.53 0.13 17.08
N ASP A 173 -7.74 -0.14 18.36
CA ASP A 173 -8.96 0.27 19.08
C ASP A 173 -8.91 1.72 19.56
N ALA A 174 -10.02 2.22 20.12
CA ALA A 174 -10.13 3.57 20.66
C ALA A 174 -9.13 3.85 21.81
N GLU A 175 -8.71 2.82 22.55
CA GLU A 175 -7.67 2.90 23.58
C GLU A 175 -6.25 2.81 23.01
N ARG A 176 -6.11 2.85 21.68
CA ARG A 176 -4.86 2.76 20.92
C ARG A 176 -4.12 1.44 21.06
N ARG A 177 -4.79 0.37 21.50
CA ARG A 177 -4.20 -0.96 21.54
C ARG A 177 -4.26 -1.58 20.15
N ALA A 178 -3.12 -2.10 19.73
CA ALA A 178 -2.96 -2.74 18.43
C ALA A 178 -3.15 -4.25 18.53
N VAL A 179 -3.93 -4.82 17.62
CA VAL A 179 -4.15 -6.26 17.47
C VAL A 179 -3.92 -6.61 16.02
N SER A 180 -3.13 -7.65 15.75
CA SER A 180 -2.89 -8.09 14.38
C SER A 180 -3.12 -9.58 14.19
N THR A 181 -3.52 -9.95 12.98
CA THR A 181 -3.55 -11.36 12.58
C THR A 181 -2.12 -11.93 12.51
N PRO A 182 -1.90 -13.22 12.83
CA PRO A 182 -0.56 -13.79 12.93
C PRO A 182 0.27 -13.66 11.65
N GLY A 183 -0.36 -13.85 10.48
CA GLY A 183 0.32 -13.81 9.19
C GLY A 183 0.90 -12.43 8.85
N LEU A 184 0.48 -11.35 9.51
CA LEU A 184 1.08 -10.03 9.33
C LEU A 184 2.59 -10.02 9.69
N ALA A 185 3.04 -10.95 10.55
CA ALA A 185 4.44 -11.09 10.94
C ALA A 185 5.37 -11.37 9.76
N ARG A 186 4.87 -11.95 8.65
CA ARG A 186 5.66 -12.20 7.42
C ARG A 186 6.23 -10.93 6.78
N TYR A 187 5.60 -9.78 7.06
CA TYR A 187 6.01 -8.48 6.54
C TYR A 187 6.82 -7.65 7.53
N ALA A 188 7.10 -8.18 8.72
CA ALA A 188 7.91 -7.46 9.70
C ALA A 188 9.36 -7.29 9.20
N PRO A 189 10.08 -6.26 9.69
CA PRO A 189 11.52 -6.21 9.50
C PRO A 189 12.15 -7.49 10.05
N THR A 190 13.07 -8.04 9.26
CA THR A 190 13.97 -9.12 9.66
C THR A 190 14.81 -8.70 10.86
N ALA A 191 15.28 -9.67 11.65
CA ALA A 191 16.07 -9.41 12.86
C ALA A 191 17.29 -8.51 12.61
N TRP A 192 17.92 -8.61 11.43
CA TRP A 192 19.04 -7.76 11.02
C TRP A 192 18.63 -6.28 10.88
N ALA A 193 17.44 -6.00 10.33
CA ALA A 193 16.96 -4.63 10.11
C ALA A 193 16.54 -3.94 11.41
N ARG A 194 16.15 -4.72 12.44
CA ARG A 194 15.85 -4.18 13.78
C ARG A 194 17.11 -3.70 14.51
N ARG A 195 18.26 -4.32 14.23
CA ARG A 195 19.53 -4.06 14.91
C ARG A 195 20.27 -2.82 14.40
N MET A 196 19.92 -2.33 13.21
CA MET A 196 20.48 -1.10 12.60
C MET A 196 19.63 0.15 12.90
N ALA A 197 18.44 -0.01 13.48
CA ALA A 197 17.50 1.07 13.79
C ALA A 197 17.45 1.42 15.29
N GLY A 198 18.33 0.82 16.10
CA GLY A 198 18.50 1.09 17.53
C GLY A 198 19.79 1.83 17.79
#